data_AF-A0A811NTN3-F1
#
_entry.id   AF-A0A811NTN3-F1
#
_cell.length_a   1.000
_cell.length_b   1.000
_cell.length_c   1.000
_cell.angle_alpha   90.00
_cell.angle_beta   90.00
_cell.angle_gamma   90.00
#
_symmetry.space_group_name_H-M   'P 1'
#
loop_
_entity.id
_entity.type
_entity.pdbx_description
1 polymer ?
#
loop_
_entity_poly.entity_id
_entity_poly.type
_entity_poly.pdbx_seq_one_letter_code
_entity_poly.pdbx_strand_id
1 'polypeptide(L)'
;MDEDAGGASPPPVPLAQAPPPPQHPTAAAAPSQRDMAASPTSSRSVTETVNGSHRFVIQGYSLAKGMGVGKHIASETFTVGGYQWAVYFYPDGKNPEDNSVYVSVFIALASDGTDVRALFELTLLDQSGKGKHKVHSHFDRSLESGPYTLKYRGSMWGYKRFFRRTALEASDFLKDDCLKINCTVGVVVSTIDYSRPYSIHVPDSDIGYDFGSLLDSQEGVDVILNVGGERFHAHKLVLAARSHVFKSQFFDDESDGEKSEVNETDELKEFSIDDMEPKVFKAMLHFIYRDTLVDDNELGASSSDGSIFDTLAAKLLAAADKYHLPRLRLLCESYLCKGISVASVASTLALADRHRAMELKAVCLKFSAENLSAVMRTDGFIYLKDNCPSLQSEILKTVTGCEDQCSSIGKSQSVCGQLSDGGDSSVCRVRQRT
;
A
#
# COMPACT_ATOMS: atom_id res chain seq x y z
N MET A 1 86.56 -6.03 89.10
CA MET A 1 86.24 -7.36 88.60
C MET A 1 84.83 -7.29 88.07
N ASP A 2 84.74 -7.08 86.76
CA ASP A 2 83.91 -7.83 85.78
C ASP A 2 82.50 -8.25 86.19
N GLU A 3 81.45 -8.14 85.38
CA GLU A 3 81.29 -7.60 84.03
C GLU A 3 79.79 -7.36 83.79
N ASP A 4 79.55 -6.49 82.82
CA ASP A 4 78.30 -6.03 82.23
C ASP A 4 77.42 -7.15 81.62
N ALA A 5 76.09 -6.97 81.68
CA ALA A 5 75.14 -7.13 80.56
C ALA A 5 73.68 -7.31 81.03
N GLY A 6 72.92 -6.21 81.11
CA GLY A 6 71.46 -6.17 80.97
C GLY A 6 71.07 -5.98 79.49
N GLY A 7 69.84 -6.16 79.02
CA GLY A 7 68.56 -6.52 79.61
C GLY A 7 67.58 -6.83 78.47
N ALA A 8 66.41 -7.37 78.80
CA ALA A 8 65.35 -7.62 77.82
C ALA A 8 63.96 -7.48 78.44
N SER A 9 63.01 -6.99 77.62
CA SER A 9 61.53 -7.04 77.71
C SER A 9 60.83 -5.71 78.09
N PRO A 10 59.53 -5.55 77.77
CA PRO A 10 58.87 -5.58 76.45
C PRO A 10 57.92 -4.34 76.28
N PRO A 11 57.03 -4.23 75.25
CA PRO A 11 56.55 -2.96 74.67
C PRO A 11 55.23 -2.44 75.27
N PRO A 12 54.78 -1.22 74.89
CA PRO A 12 53.58 -1.13 74.04
C PRO A 12 53.46 0.11 73.09
N VAL A 13 52.43 0.03 72.25
CA VAL A 13 51.87 0.95 71.23
C VAL A 13 51.51 2.35 71.74
N PRO A 14 51.47 3.38 70.85
CA PRO A 14 50.43 4.41 71.00
C PRO A 14 49.71 4.82 69.69
N LEU A 15 48.42 5.16 69.89
CA LEU A 15 47.46 5.72 68.94
C LEU A 15 47.42 7.27 69.02
N ALA A 16 47.25 7.86 67.83
CA ALA A 16 46.52 9.10 67.48
C ALA A 16 46.97 10.49 67.97
N GLN A 17 47.06 11.44 67.03
CA GLN A 17 46.63 12.85 67.19
C GLN A 17 46.30 13.52 65.84
N ALA A 18 45.34 14.45 65.87
CA ALA A 18 44.59 15.07 64.76
C ALA A 18 45.20 16.42 64.26
N PRO A 19 44.70 17.02 63.16
CA PRO A 19 45.45 17.97 62.31
C PRO A 19 45.17 19.46 62.62
N PRO A 20 45.98 20.40 62.08
CA PRO A 20 45.69 21.83 62.07
C PRO A 20 45.13 22.32 60.71
N PRO A 21 44.57 23.56 60.66
CA PRO A 21 43.69 24.02 59.58
C PRO A 21 44.37 25.15 58.72
N PRO A 22 43.66 25.99 57.95
CA PRO A 22 43.73 25.98 56.48
C PRO A 22 44.27 27.30 55.88
N GLN A 23 44.57 27.34 54.57
CA GLN A 23 44.59 28.57 53.77
C GLN A 23 44.37 28.26 52.25
N HIS A 24 43.42 28.98 51.65
CA HIS A 24 43.03 29.04 50.22
C HIS A 24 43.61 30.34 49.57
N PRO A 25 43.45 30.62 48.27
CA PRO A 25 43.80 29.84 47.07
C PRO A 25 44.55 30.70 46.00
N THR A 26 45.25 30.10 45.03
CA THR A 26 45.68 30.81 43.80
C THR A 26 45.55 29.96 42.54
N ALA A 27 44.77 30.50 41.61
CA ALA A 27 44.59 30.26 40.17
C ALA A 27 45.07 28.94 39.51
N ALA A 28 44.10 28.22 38.95
CA ALA A 28 44.26 27.03 38.12
C ALA A 28 44.89 27.33 36.75
N ALA A 29 45.89 26.54 36.37
CA ALA A 29 46.35 26.40 34.99
C ALA A 29 45.50 25.33 34.28
N ALA A 30 45.03 25.63 33.07
CA ALA A 30 44.20 24.75 32.25
C ALA A 30 44.98 23.51 31.77
N PRO A 31 44.35 22.32 31.68
CA PRO A 31 45.01 21.12 31.19
C PRO A 31 45.09 21.11 29.66
N SER A 32 46.26 20.72 29.16
CA SER A 32 46.58 20.44 27.76
C SER A 32 45.65 19.41 27.14
N GLN A 33 45.16 19.70 25.93
CA GLN A 33 44.35 18.80 25.10
C GLN A 33 45.02 17.43 24.96
N ARG A 34 44.35 16.39 25.45
CA ARG A 34 44.64 15.01 25.04
C ARG A 34 44.08 14.84 23.63
N ASP A 35 44.94 14.51 22.68
CA ASP A 35 44.53 13.99 21.38
C ASP A 35 43.72 12.71 21.59
N MET A 36 42.39 12.81 21.54
CA MET A 36 41.52 11.65 21.36
C MET A 36 41.68 11.20 19.91
N ALA A 37 42.58 10.25 19.65
CA ALA A 37 42.58 9.52 18.40
C ALA A 37 41.22 8.80 18.27
N ALA A 38 40.36 9.31 17.38
CA ALA A 38 39.07 8.72 17.10
C ALA A 38 39.26 7.26 16.67
N SER A 39 38.56 6.34 17.32
CA SER A 39 38.59 4.92 16.95
C SER A 39 38.14 4.76 15.49
N PRO A 40 38.76 3.88 14.69
CA PRO A 40 38.41 3.72 13.29
C PRO A 40 36.96 3.22 13.16
N THR A 41 36.18 3.89 12.33
CA THR A 41 34.83 3.43 11.96
C THR A 41 34.93 2.52 10.73
N SER A 42 34.09 1.47 10.69
CA SER A 42 34.01 0.55 9.56
C SER A 42 32.55 0.30 9.22
N SER A 43 32.25 0.21 7.93
CA SER A 43 30.94 -0.17 7.41
C SER A 43 31.09 -1.22 6.33
N ARG A 44 30.07 -2.08 6.19
CA ARG A 44 29.99 -3.10 5.15
C ARG A 44 28.72 -2.88 4.34
N SER A 45 28.88 -2.69 3.04
CA SER A 45 27.77 -2.75 2.08
C SER A 45 27.60 -4.19 1.61
N VAL A 46 26.38 -4.71 1.65
CA VAL A 46 26.01 -5.98 1.05
C VAL A 46 25.10 -5.69 -0.13
N THR A 47 25.49 -6.19 -1.30
CA THR A 47 24.69 -6.09 -2.52
C THR A 47 24.21 -7.48 -2.89
N GLU A 48 22.89 -7.66 -2.91
CA GLU A 48 22.24 -8.93 -3.21
C GLU A 48 21.12 -8.75 -4.24
N THR A 49 20.55 -9.85 -4.72
CA THR A 49 19.43 -9.82 -5.67
C THR A 49 18.16 -10.35 -5.02
N VAL A 50 17.10 -9.56 -5.03
CA VAL A 50 15.75 -10.01 -4.71
C VAL A 50 15.13 -10.56 -5.98
N ASN A 51 14.87 -11.87 -6.00
CA ASN A 51 14.35 -12.56 -7.17
C ASN A 51 12.83 -12.74 -7.10
N GLY A 52 12.17 -12.64 -8.24
CA GLY A 52 10.76 -12.98 -8.39
C GLY A 52 10.45 -13.41 -9.82
N SER A 53 9.45 -14.28 -9.98
CA SER A 53 9.06 -14.82 -11.27
C SER A 53 7.60 -14.54 -11.58
N HIS A 54 7.29 -14.36 -12.86
CA HIS A 54 5.95 -14.12 -13.37
C HIS A 54 5.68 -14.95 -14.62
N ARG A 55 4.53 -15.63 -14.63
CA ARG A 55 4.09 -16.45 -15.75
C ARG A 55 3.08 -15.68 -16.59
N PHE A 56 3.49 -15.29 -17.79
CA PHE A 56 2.67 -14.61 -18.76
C PHE A 56 2.11 -15.58 -19.80
N VAL A 57 0.79 -15.67 -19.89
CA VAL A 57 0.08 -16.54 -20.84
C VAL A 57 -0.65 -15.67 -21.85
N ILE A 58 -0.35 -15.87 -23.13
CA ILE A 58 -1.01 -15.18 -24.25
C ILE A 58 -1.90 -16.20 -24.93
N GLN A 59 -3.21 -16.06 -24.74
CA GLN A 59 -4.21 -16.85 -25.45
C GLN A 59 -4.73 -16.05 -26.65
N GLY A 60 -4.89 -16.71 -27.79
CA GLY A 60 -5.30 -16.04 -29.02
C GLY A 60 -4.13 -15.49 -29.85
N TYR A 61 -2.98 -16.17 -29.89
CA TYR A 61 -1.79 -15.69 -30.63
C TYR A 61 -2.11 -15.40 -32.11
N SER A 62 -3.00 -16.17 -32.73
CA SER A 62 -3.45 -15.99 -34.10
C SER A 62 -4.12 -14.63 -34.34
N LEU A 63 -4.76 -14.05 -33.33
CA LEU A 63 -5.34 -12.71 -33.35
C LEU A 63 -4.29 -11.63 -33.03
N ALA A 64 -3.26 -11.99 -32.27
CA ALA A 64 -2.16 -11.12 -31.91
C ALA A 64 -1.17 -10.86 -33.06
N LYS A 65 -0.92 -11.87 -33.90
CA LYS A 65 -0.03 -11.71 -35.06
C LYS A 65 -0.67 -10.81 -36.11
N GLY A 66 0.12 -9.95 -36.74
CA GLY A 66 -0.38 -8.94 -37.69
C GLY A 66 -0.85 -7.62 -37.06
N MET A 67 -0.69 -7.45 -35.74
CA MET A 67 -0.94 -6.16 -35.06
C MET A 67 -0.02 -5.01 -35.51
N GLY A 68 1.09 -5.34 -36.17
CA GLY A 68 2.05 -4.39 -36.73
C GLY A 68 3.33 -4.27 -35.91
N VAL A 69 4.41 -3.95 -36.61
CA VAL A 69 5.75 -3.81 -36.00
C VAL A 69 5.75 -2.73 -34.91
N GLY A 70 6.38 -3.02 -33.78
CA GLY A 70 6.47 -2.11 -32.63
C GLY A 70 5.22 -2.08 -31.75
N LYS A 71 4.16 -2.82 -32.11
CA LYS A 71 3.02 -3.06 -31.22
C LYS A 71 3.27 -4.30 -30.35
N HIS A 72 2.80 -4.25 -29.12
CA HIS A 72 3.04 -5.30 -28.13
C HIS A 72 1.80 -5.64 -27.33
N ILE A 73 1.85 -6.80 -26.69
CA ILE A 73 0.96 -7.25 -25.63
C ILE A 73 1.76 -7.15 -24.33
N ALA A 74 1.19 -6.51 -23.32
CA ALA A 74 1.76 -6.42 -21.99
C ALA A 74 1.14 -7.50 -21.08
N SER A 75 1.95 -8.06 -20.18
CA SER A 75 1.45 -8.81 -19.04
C SER A 75 0.81 -7.85 -18.01
N GLU A 76 0.08 -8.41 -17.05
CA GLU A 76 -0.17 -7.70 -15.80
C GLU A 76 1.14 -7.34 -15.10
N THR A 77 1.08 -6.31 -14.25
CA THR A 77 2.24 -5.91 -13.46
C THR A 77 2.50 -6.90 -12.33
N PHE A 78 3.76 -7.10 -11.98
CA PHE A 78 4.18 -7.92 -10.85
C PHE A 78 5.31 -7.26 -10.07
N THR A 79 5.38 -7.52 -8.77
CA THR A 79 6.29 -6.81 -7.86
C THR A 79 7.53 -7.65 -7.54
N VAL A 80 8.72 -7.07 -7.75
CA VAL A 80 10.01 -7.66 -7.36
C VAL A 80 10.93 -6.56 -6.85
N GLY A 81 11.56 -6.76 -5.69
CA GLY A 81 12.51 -5.82 -5.11
C GLY A 81 11.94 -4.43 -4.83
N GLY A 82 10.63 -4.33 -4.55
CA GLY A 82 9.93 -3.05 -4.31
C GLY A 82 9.50 -2.29 -5.57
N TYR A 83 9.75 -2.84 -6.76
CA TYR A 83 9.38 -2.22 -8.05
C TYR A 83 8.33 -3.06 -8.77
N GLN A 84 7.50 -2.39 -9.58
CA GLN A 84 6.54 -3.07 -10.46
C GLN A 84 7.17 -3.28 -11.84
N TRP A 85 6.94 -4.47 -12.39
CA TRP A 85 7.50 -4.94 -13.65
C TRP A 85 6.40 -5.47 -14.55
N ALA A 86 6.62 -5.45 -15.87
CA ALA A 86 5.74 -6.08 -16.84
C ALA A 86 6.55 -6.74 -17.97
N VAL A 87 6.00 -7.77 -18.58
CA VAL A 87 6.58 -8.44 -19.76
C VAL A 87 5.89 -7.92 -21.01
N TYR A 88 6.66 -7.43 -21.98
CA TYR A 88 6.16 -6.98 -23.27
C TYR A 88 6.53 -7.98 -24.37
N PHE A 89 5.51 -8.55 -25.01
CA PHE A 89 5.64 -9.44 -26.15
C PHE A 89 5.27 -8.72 -27.44
N TYR A 90 6.17 -8.72 -28.43
CA TYR A 90 5.95 -8.12 -29.75
C TYR A 90 5.83 -9.26 -30.78
N PRO A 91 4.61 -9.65 -31.20
CA PRO A 91 4.40 -10.71 -32.18
C PRO A 91 5.05 -10.38 -33.52
N ASP A 92 4.95 -9.11 -33.93
CA ASP A 92 5.47 -8.63 -35.22
C ASP A 92 6.89 -8.07 -35.17
N GLY A 93 7.56 -8.22 -34.03
CA GLY A 93 8.89 -7.67 -33.79
C GLY A 93 8.84 -6.22 -33.30
N LYS A 94 9.91 -5.79 -32.63
CA LYS A 94 10.00 -4.44 -32.06
C LYS A 94 10.36 -3.36 -33.09
N ASN A 95 11.24 -3.64 -34.04
CA ASN A 95 11.73 -2.65 -35.00
C ASN A 95 11.41 -3.06 -36.45
N PRO A 96 11.16 -2.08 -37.35
CA PRO A 96 10.91 -2.34 -38.77
C PRO A 96 12.05 -3.07 -39.48
N GLU A 97 13.29 -2.85 -39.04
CA GLU A 97 14.52 -3.42 -39.62
C GLU A 97 14.53 -4.96 -39.64
N ASP A 98 13.78 -5.59 -38.74
CA ASP A 98 13.71 -7.05 -38.65
C ASP A 98 12.62 -7.64 -39.57
N ASN A 99 11.94 -6.82 -40.39
CA ASN A 99 10.91 -7.19 -41.37
C ASN A 99 9.86 -8.17 -40.83
N SER A 100 9.49 -8.03 -39.55
CA SER A 100 8.59 -8.97 -38.89
C SER A 100 9.07 -10.43 -39.01
N VAL A 101 10.37 -10.71 -38.97
CA VAL A 101 10.88 -12.10 -39.04
C VAL A 101 10.95 -12.74 -37.65
N TYR A 102 11.05 -11.93 -36.61
CA TYR A 102 11.23 -12.39 -35.23
C TYR A 102 10.11 -11.88 -34.33
N VAL A 103 9.77 -12.68 -33.33
CA VAL A 103 9.07 -12.19 -32.14
C VAL A 103 10.10 -11.56 -31.19
N SER A 104 9.67 -10.55 -30.44
CA SER A 104 10.52 -9.89 -29.45
C SER A 104 9.91 -9.97 -28.05
N VAL A 105 10.76 -10.06 -27.03
CA VAL A 105 10.32 -10.15 -25.63
C VAL A 105 11.18 -9.24 -24.79
N PHE A 106 10.55 -8.41 -23.96
CA PHE A 106 11.21 -7.47 -23.08
C PHE A 106 10.61 -7.52 -21.68
N ILE A 107 11.44 -7.27 -20.67
CA ILE A 107 11.00 -6.83 -19.37
C ILE A 107 11.00 -5.31 -19.33
N ALA A 108 9.94 -4.71 -18.79
CA ALA A 108 9.78 -3.27 -18.64
C ALA A 108 9.56 -2.89 -17.17
N LEU A 109 10.13 -1.77 -16.75
CA LEU A 109 9.85 -1.16 -15.45
C LEU A 109 8.49 -0.45 -15.52
N ALA A 110 7.52 -0.86 -14.71
CA ALA A 110 6.17 -0.32 -14.71
C ALA A 110 5.91 0.70 -13.58
N SER A 111 6.69 0.68 -12.50
CA SER A 111 6.66 1.70 -11.45
C SER A 111 7.61 2.85 -11.75
N ASP A 112 7.43 3.96 -11.03
CA ASP A 112 8.44 5.02 -11.01
C ASP A 112 9.68 4.54 -10.27
N GLY A 113 10.85 4.87 -10.82
CA GLY A 113 12.15 4.45 -10.30
C GLY A 113 13.26 4.96 -11.20
N THR A 114 14.35 5.41 -10.60
CA THR A 114 15.56 5.84 -11.31
C THR A 114 16.70 4.87 -11.04
N ASP A 115 17.40 4.52 -12.11
CA ASP A 115 18.59 3.66 -12.08
C ASP A 115 18.42 2.30 -11.36
N VAL A 116 17.26 1.66 -11.56
CA VAL A 116 16.98 0.32 -11.03
C VAL A 116 17.89 -0.69 -11.72
N ARG A 117 18.77 -1.35 -10.96
CA ARG A 117 19.64 -2.40 -11.48
C ARG A 117 18.98 -3.76 -11.34
N ALA A 118 18.90 -4.53 -12.43
CA ALA A 118 18.28 -5.84 -12.43
C ALA A 118 18.96 -6.84 -13.38
N LEU A 119 18.92 -8.10 -12.98
CA LEU A 119 19.10 -9.27 -13.84
C LEU A 119 17.73 -9.76 -14.28
N PHE A 120 17.68 -10.46 -15.42
CA PHE A 120 16.46 -11.08 -15.86
C PHE A 120 16.71 -12.38 -16.61
N GLU A 121 15.69 -13.22 -16.64
CA GLU A 121 15.57 -14.39 -17.47
C GLU A 121 14.22 -14.35 -18.19
N LEU A 122 14.25 -14.67 -19.49
CA LEU A 122 13.05 -14.83 -20.29
C LEU A 122 13.03 -16.24 -20.88
N THR A 123 11.99 -16.97 -20.52
CA THR A 123 11.86 -18.39 -20.83
C THR A 123 10.57 -18.63 -21.59
N LEU A 124 10.69 -19.13 -22.82
CA LEU A 124 9.56 -19.59 -23.60
C LEU A 124 9.30 -21.06 -23.32
N LEU A 125 8.09 -21.37 -22.84
CA LEU A 125 7.80 -22.69 -22.31
C LEU A 125 7.37 -23.68 -23.40
N ASP A 126 8.10 -24.80 -23.50
CA ASP A 126 7.65 -26.01 -24.20
C ASP A 126 6.32 -26.53 -23.64
N GLN A 127 5.39 -26.85 -24.53
CA GLN A 127 4.06 -27.37 -24.19
C GLN A 127 3.85 -28.82 -24.68
N SER A 128 4.89 -29.49 -25.18
CA SER A 128 4.86 -30.91 -25.52
C SER A 128 4.94 -31.85 -24.30
N GLY A 129 5.32 -31.31 -23.13
CA GLY A 129 5.59 -32.08 -21.92
C GLY A 129 7.01 -32.64 -21.82
N LYS A 130 7.91 -32.29 -22.76
CA LYS A 130 9.31 -32.76 -22.78
C LYS A 130 10.26 -31.84 -22.01
N GLY A 131 9.79 -30.67 -21.55
CA GLY A 131 10.56 -29.72 -20.76
C GLY A 131 11.64 -28.97 -21.56
N LYS A 132 11.51 -28.94 -22.90
CA LYS A 132 12.52 -28.31 -23.79
C LYS A 132 12.31 -26.80 -23.93
N HIS A 133 12.34 -26.07 -22.82
CA HIS A 133 12.13 -24.63 -22.80
C HIS A 133 13.26 -23.88 -23.52
N LYS A 134 12.93 -22.75 -24.16
CA LYS A 134 13.92 -21.81 -24.68
C LYS A 134 14.20 -20.74 -23.64
N VAL A 135 15.37 -20.80 -23.02
CA VAL A 135 15.78 -19.91 -21.91
C VAL A 135 16.83 -18.92 -22.39
N HIS A 136 16.61 -17.63 -22.12
CA HIS A 136 17.65 -16.60 -22.19
C HIS A 136 17.83 -16.00 -20.79
N SER A 137 18.92 -16.40 -20.10
CA SER A 137 19.20 -16.00 -18.72
C SER A 137 20.43 -15.08 -18.61
N HIS A 138 20.36 -14.15 -17.67
CA HIS A 138 21.47 -13.31 -17.23
C HIS A 138 21.94 -13.61 -15.81
N PHE A 139 21.36 -14.61 -15.13
CA PHE A 139 21.80 -15.00 -13.79
C PHE A 139 23.12 -15.78 -13.80
N ASP A 140 23.37 -16.56 -14.86
CA ASP A 140 24.53 -17.47 -14.93
C ASP A 140 25.73 -16.87 -15.70
N ARG A 141 25.63 -15.64 -16.20
CA ARG A 141 26.72 -15.02 -16.97
C ARG A 141 27.72 -14.33 -16.04
N SER A 142 29.01 -14.38 -16.40
CA SER A 142 30.03 -13.51 -15.80
C SER A 142 29.57 -12.05 -15.91
N LEU A 143 29.41 -11.37 -14.77
CA LEU A 143 28.93 -9.98 -14.69
C LEU A 143 30.02 -8.95 -15.04
N GLU A 144 30.79 -9.16 -16.12
CA GLU A 144 31.84 -8.23 -16.53
C GLU A 144 31.29 -6.82 -16.80
N SER A 145 30.06 -6.72 -17.32
CA SER A 145 29.34 -5.46 -17.52
C SER A 145 28.35 -5.10 -16.38
N GLY A 146 28.21 -5.97 -15.39
CA GLY A 146 27.21 -5.84 -14.33
C GLY A 146 25.75 -6.03 -14.77
N PRO A 147 24.80 -5.89 -13.84
CA PRO A 147 23.35 -5.96 -14.10
C PRO A 147 22.85 -4.80 -14.98
N TYR A 148 21.70 -4.98 -15.62
CA TYR A 148 21.10 -3.96 -16.48
C TYR A 148 20.48 -2.83 -15.66
N THR A 149 20.66 -1.58 -16.11
CA THR A 149 20.05 -0.41 -15.46
C THR A 149 18.80 0.04 -16.23
N LEU A 150 17.67 0.12 -15.52
CA LEU A 150 16.41 0.68 -15.98
C LEU A 150 16.23 2.06 -15.36
N LYS A 151 16.23 3.09 -16.21
CA LYS A 151 16.42 4.48 -15.76
C LYS A 151 15.15 5.21 -15.36
N TYR A 152 14.00 4.78 -15.87
CA TYR A 152 12.71 5.45 -15.69
C TYR A 152 11.57 4.49 -16.03
N ARG A 153 10.34 4.86 -15.65
CA ARG A 153 9.13 4.10 -15.97
C ARG A 153 8.96 3.92 -17.48
N GLY A 154 8.80 2.68 -17.92
CA GLY A 154 8.72 2.29 -19.33
C GLY A 154 10.08 1.97 -19.97
N SER A 155 11.20 2.18 -19.26
CA SER A 155 12.50 1.62 -19.66
C SER A 155 12.41 0.10 -19.73
N MET A 156 13.06 -0.51 -20.72
CA MET A 156 12.93 -1.95 -20.96
C MET A 156 14.20 -2.59 -21.50
N TRP A 157 14.42 -3.85 -21.11
CA TRP A 157 15.52 -4.69 -21.56
C TRP A 157 15.01 -6.05 -22.02
N GLY A 158 15.69 -6.66 -22.99
CA GLY A 158 15.25 -7.90 -23.59
C GLY A 158 15.82 -8.13 -24.97
N TYR A 159 15.12 -8.92 -25.77
CA TYR A 159 15.62 -9.45 -27.02
C TYR A 159 14.74 -9.04 -28.20
N LYS A 160 15.30 -8.21 -29.09
CA LYS A 160 14.67 -7.83 -30.37
C LYS A 160 14.43 -9.06 -31.26
N ARG A 161 15.40 -9.98 -31.29
CA ARG A 161 15.35 -11.23 -32.08
C ARG A 161 15.23 -12.43 -31.15
N PHE A 162 14.18 -12.46 -30.33
CA PHE A 162 14.03 -13.48 -29.30
C PHE A 162 13.84 -14.87 -29.91
N PHE A 163 12.92 -15.02 -30.87
CA PHE A 163 12.74 -16.25 -31.63
C PHE A 163 12.19 -15.97 -33.03
N ARG A 164 12.54 -16.80 -34.03
CA ARG A 164 11.99 -16.64 -35.39
C ARG A 164 10.50 -16.95 -35.37
N ARG A 165 9.68 -16.10 -35.99
CA ARG A 165 8.21 -16.28 -35.97
C ARG A 165 7.78 -17.58 -36.63
N THR A 166 8.28 -17.87 -37.83
CA THR A 166 7.92 -19.11 -38.55
C THR A 166 8.32 -20.36 -37.78
N ALA A 167 9.45 -20.33 -37.07
CA ALA A 167 9.87 -21.41 -36.20
C ALA A 167 9.00 -21.51 -34.94
N LEU A 168 8.55 -20.37 -34.38
CA LEU A 168 7.62 -20.35 -33.25
C LEU A 168 6.31 -21.03 -33.60
N GLU A 169 5.73 -20.63 -34.73
CA GLU A 169 4.42 -21.10 -35.21
C GLU A 169 4.42 -22.59 -35.57
N ALA A 170 5.58 -23.15 -35.91
CA ALA A 170 5.75 -24.57 -36.20
C ALA A 170 6.23 -25.40 -34.99
N SER A 171 6.40 -24.79 -33.81
CA SER A 171 6.99 -25.44 -32.63
C SER A 171 5.96 -25.80 -31.55
N ASP A 172 6.38 -26.68 -30.63
CA ASP A 172 5.62 -27.03 -29.42
C ASP A 172 5.55 -25.88 -28.39
N PHE A 173 6.12 -24.71 -28.67
CA PHE A 173 5.98 -23.52 -27.83
C PHE A 173 4.62 -22.84 -27.99
N LEU A 174 3.99 -22.96 -29.17
CA LEU A 174 2.66 -22.44 -29.46
C LEU A 174 1.71 -23.62 -29.63
N LYS A 175 0.79 -23.81 -28.67
CA LYS A 175 -0.18 -24.91 -28.68
C LYS A 175 -1.55 -24.39 -28.30
N ASP A 176 -2.59 -24.85 -28.99
CA ASP A 176 -3.98 -24.42 -28.75
C ASP A 176 -4.13 -22.89 -28.79
N ASP A 177 -3.44 -22.27 -29.75
CA ASP A 177 -3.33 -20.81 -29.93
C ASP A 177 -2.84 -20.04 -28.70
N CYS A 178 -2.08 -20.73 -27.84
CA CYS A 178 -1.61 -20.24 -26.55
C CYS A 178 -0.08 -20.28 -26.47
N LEU A 179 0.51 -19.16 -26.05
CA LEU A 179 1.94 -18.99 -25.80
C LEU A 179 2.17 -18.78 -24.30
N LYS A 180 3.19 -19.42 -23.73
CA LYS A 180 3.53 -19.25 -22.30
C LYS A 180 4.96 -18.79 -22.13
N ILE A 181 5.13 -17.64 -21.49
CA ILE A 181 6.43 -17.03 -21.19
C ILE A 181 6.57 -16.97 -19.68
N ASN A 182 7.65 -17.53 -19.15
CA ASN A 182 8.07 -17.30 -17.77
C ASN A 182 9.15 -16.23 -17.76
N CYS A 183 9.00 -15.23 -16.91
CA CYS A 183 10.01 -14.20 -16.69
C CYS A 183 10.47 -14.25 -15.24
N THR A 184 11.78 -14.25 -15.02
CA THR A 184 12.38 -14.07 -13.69
C THR A 184 13.16 -12.78 -13.67
N VAL A 185 12.96 -11.96 -12.65
CA VAL A 185 13.69 -10.70 -12.44
C VAL A 185 14.44 -10.80 -11.12
N GLY A 186 15.70 -10.35 -11.11
CA GLY A 186 16.55 -10.28 -9.93
C GLY A 186 16.97 -8.83 -9.71
N VAL A 187 16.28 -8.13 -8.81
CA VAL A 187 16.53 -6.72 -8.53
C VAL A 187 17.69 -6.60 -7.57
N VAL A 188 18.68 -5.80 -7.94
CA VAL A 188 19.89 -5.60 -7.15
C VAL A 188 19.60 -4.60 -6.05
N VAL A 189 19.62 -5.05 -4.81
CA VAL A 189 19.41 -4.23 -3.62
C VAL A 189 20.73 -4.13 -2.87
N SER A 190 21.09 -2.92 -2.45
CA SER A 190 22.23 -2.68 -1.59
C SER A 190 21.73 -2.29 -0.21
N THR A 191 22.02 -3.13 0.79
CA THR A 191 21.74 -2.84 2.19
C THR A 191 23.05 -2.58 2.93
N ILE A 192 23.02 -1.59 3.82
CA ILE A 192 24.11 -1.43 4.79
C ILE A 192 23.88 -2.48 5.87
N ASP A 193 24.77 -3.45 5.92
CA ASP A 193 24.66 -4.59 6.83
C ASP A 193 25.04 -4.11 8.24
N TYR A 194 24.04 -3.71 9.03
CA TYR A 194 24.19 -3.65 10.47
C TYR A 194 24.14 -5.09 10.98
N SER A 195 25.29 -5.76 11.02
CA SER A 195 25.42 -7.10 11.58
C SER A 195 24.93 -7.08 13.04
N ARG A 196 23.68 -7.49 13.28
CA ARG A 196 23.19 -7.89 14.61
C ARG A 196 23.35 -9.41 14.69
N PRO A 197 24.47 -9.94 15.22
CA PRO A 197 24.70 -11.38 15.35
C PRO A 197 23.71 -12.08 16.29
N TYR A 198 22.87 -11.31 16.99
CA TYR A 198 21.80 -11.80 17.84
C TYR A 198 20.51 -11.07 17.45
N SER A 199 19.58 -11.77 16.82
CA SER A 199 18.20 -11.31 16.67
C SER A 199 17.37 -11.92 17.80
N ILE A 200 16.81 -11.06 18.65
CA ILE A 200 15.74 -11.48 19.55
C ILE A 200 14.48 -11.51 18.70
N HIS A 201 13.84 -12.67 18.60
CA HIS A 201 12.52 -12.77 17.99
C HIS A 201 11.54 -11.99 18.88
N VAL A 202 11.07 -10.85 18.38
CA VAL A 202 10.01 -10.07 19.03
C VAL A 202 8.68 -10.60 18.50
N PRO A 203 7.80 -11.14 19.36
CA PRO A 203 6.45 -11.51 18.96
C PRO A 203 5.67 -10.32 18.40
N ASP A 204 4.62 -10.59 17.62
CA ASP A 204 3.69 -9.55 17.20
C ASP A 204 3.03 -8.89 18.42
N SER A 205 2.57 -7.66 18.24
CA SER A 205 1.89 -6.90 19.30
C SER A 205 0.60 -7.61 19.74
N ASP A 206 0.48 -7.85 21.04
CA ASP A 206 -0.67 -8.45 21.72
C ASP A 206 -1.64 -7.41 22.29
N ILE A 207 -1.38 -6.11 22.11
CA ILE A 207 -2.21 -5.01 22.64
C ILE A 207 -3.70 -5.17 22.29
N GLY A 208 -4.01 -5.58 21.05
CA GLY A 208 -5.39 -5.78 20.61
C GLY A 208 -6.07 -6.96 21.31
N TYR A 209 -5.30 -8.00 21.66
CA TYR A 209 -5.79 -9.13 22.45
C TYR A 209 -6.06 -8.70 23.89
N ASP A 210 -5.16 -7.93 24.50
CA ASP A 210 -5.29 -7.47 25.89
C ASP A 210 -6.49 -6.54 26.08
N PHE A 211 -6.64 -5.52 25.22
CA PHE A 211 -7.82 -4.64 25.25
C PHE A 211 -9.09 -5.41 24.89
N GLY A 212 -9.01 -6.36 23.96
CA GLY A 212 -10.13 -7.25 23.68
C GLY A 212 -10.57 -8.07 24.89
N SER A 213 -9.61 -8.59 25.66
CA SER A 213 -9.88 -9.33 26.90
C SER A 213 -10.48 -8.43 27.97
N LEU A 214 -10.07 -7.15 28.05
CA LEU A 214 -10.67 -6.14 28.92
C LEU A 214 -12.14 -5.87 28.57
N LEU A 215 -12.48 -5.81 27.27
CA LEU A 215 -13.87 -5.68 26.83
C LEU A 215 -14.71 -6.90 27.22
N ASP A 216 -14.15 -8.11 27.05
CA ASP A 216 -14.86 -9.36 27.35
C ASP A 216 -15.05 -9.59 28.86
N SER A 217 -14.07 -9.21 29.69
CA SER A 217 -14.12 -9.35 31.15
C SER A 217 -15.01 -8.31 31.82
N GLN A 218 -15.23 -7.16 31.16
CA GLN A 218 -15.98 -6.01 31.68
C GLN A 218 -15.39 -5.42 32.98
N GLU A 219 -14.11 -5.66 33.24
CA GLU A 219 -13.42 -5.10 34.40
C GLU A 219 -13.18 -3.59 34.24
N GLY A 220 -13.63 -2.79 35.20
CA GLY A 220 -13.39 -1.34 35.19
C GLY A 220 -14.28 -0.54 34.24
N VAL A 221 -15.40 -1.12 33.80
CA VAL A 221 -16.41 -0.43 32.99
C VAL A 221 -16.91 0.84 33.69
N ASP A 222 -16.94 1.94 32.94
CA ASP A 222 -17.32 3.27 33.41
C ASP A 222 -18.42 3.93 32.54
N VAL A 223 -18.92 3.21 31.53
CA VAL A 223 -20.00 3.65 30.64
C VAL A 223 -20.80 2.47 30.10
N ILE A 224 -22.12 2.67 29.94
CA ILE A 224 -23.03 1.75 29.25
C ILE A 224 -23.54 2.43 27.98
N LEU A 225 -23.49 1.72 26.86
CA LEU A 225 -24.01 2.17 25.57
C LEU A 225 -25.22 1.31 25.22
N ASN A 226 -26.40 1.92 25.18
CA ASN A 226 -27.65 1.25 24.83
C ASN A 226 -27.90 1.43 23.34
N VAL A 227 -27.87 0.33 22.60
CA VAL A 227 -27.99 0.31 21.14
C VAL A 227 -29.18 -0.56 20.79
N GLY A 228 -30.27 0.04 20.30
CA GLY A 228 -31.48 -0.69 19.95
C GLY A 228 -32.07 -1.55 21.08
N GLY A 229 -31.85 -1.17 22.35
CA GLY A 229 -32.27 -1.91 23.54
C GLY A 229 -31.25 -2.92 24.09
N GLU A 230 -30.15 -3.17 23.37
CA GLU A 230 -29.03 -3.99 23.86
C GLU A 230 -28.01 -3.10 24.59
N ARG A 231 -27.60 -3.52 25.80
CA ARG A 231 -26.63 -2.79 26.62
C ARG A 231 -25.21 -3.30 26.40
N PHE A 232 -24.31 -2.39 26.03
CA PHE A 232 -22.89 -2.66 25.83
C PHE A 232 -22.07 -1.96 26.92
N HIS A 233 -21.37 -2.75 27.72
CA HIS A 233 -20.45 -2.27 28.76
C HIS A 233 -19.10 -1.91 28.13
N ALA A 234 -18.56 -0.72 28.42
CA ALA A 234 -17.34 -0.23 27.81
C ALA A 234 -16.56 0.76 28.69
N HIS A 235 -15.46 1.29 28.14
CA HIS A 235 -14.51 2.18 28.81
C HIS A 235 -14.42 3.51 28.04
N LYS A 236 -14.76 4.63 28.70
CA LYS A 236 -14.77 5.98 28.11
C LYS A 236 -13.43 6.33 27.47
N LEU A 237 -12.32 6.06 28.16
CA LEU A 237 -10.99 6.40 27.67
C LEU A 237 -10.59 5.62 26.42
N VAL A 238 -10.94 4.33 26.33
CA VAL A 238 -10.64 3.51 25.14
C VAL A 238 -11.44 4.01 23.94
N LEU A 239 -12.74 4.23 24.13
CA LEU A 239 -13.63 4.76 23.09
C LEU A 239 -13.19 6.16 22.61
N ALA A 240 -12.88 7.07 23.54
CA ALA A 240 -12.46 8.44 23.26
C ALA A 240 -11.08 8.52 22.60
N ALA A 241 -10.15 7.63 22.95
CA ALA A 241 -8.85 7.56 22.29
C ALA A 241 -8.96 7.13 20.82
N ARG A 242 -9.99 6.34 20.49
CA ARG A 242 -10.15 5.71 19.18
C ARG A 242 -11.13 6.44 18.26
N SER A 243 -12.09 7.17 18.83
CA SER A 243 -13.09 7.96 18.11
C SER A 243 -13.21 9.36 18.68
N HIS A 244 -12.98 10.37 17.84
CA HIS A 244 -13.21 11.77 18.21
C HIS A 244 -14.68 12.02 18.58
N VAL A 245 -15.62 11.31 17.95
CA VAL A 245 -17.06 11.46 18.25
C VAL A 245 -17.34 11.03 19.69
N PHE A 246 -16.83 9.88 20.13
CA PHE A 246 -16.96 9.45 21.52
C PHE A 246 -16.20 10.38 22.48
N LYS A 247 -15.02 10.87 22.09
CA LYS A 247 -14.28 11.83 22.90
C LYS A 247 -15.12 13.07 23.20
N SER A 248 -15.70 13.67 22.16
CA SER A 248 -16.55 14.85 22.32
C SER A 248 -17.81 14.53 23.12
N GLN A 249 -18.47 13.41 22.82
CA GLN A 249 -19.68 12.99 23.53
C GLN A 249 -19.46 12.75 25.04
N PHE A 250 -18.27 12.31 25.45
CA PHE A 250 -17.98 12.03 26.85
C PHE A 250 -17.38 13.22 27.61
N PHE A 251 -16.61 14.07 26.95
CA PHE A 251 -15.79 15.09 27.64
C PHE A 251 -16.07 16.54 27.22
N ASP A 252 -16.71 16.80 26.08
CA ASP A 252 -17.00 18.18 25.64
C ASP A 252 -18.36 18.67 26.21
N ASP A 253 -19.34 17.79 26.36
CA ASP A 253 -20.65 18.07 26.99
C ASP A 253 -20.58 18.34 28.51
N GLU A 254 -19.42 18.10 29.15
CA GLU A 254 -19.22 18.39 30.57
C GLU A 254 -18.78 19.85 30.83
N SER A 255 -18.64 20.67 29.77
CA SER A 255 -18.20 22.08 29.84
C SER A 255 -19.33 23.11 29.85
N ASP A 256 -20.55 22.76 29.43
CA ASP A 256 -21.71 23.66 29.44
C ASP A 256 -22.60 23.42 30.68
N GLY A 257 -22.17 24.01 31.80
CA GLY A 257 -23.01 24.93 32.57
C GLY A 257 -24.30 24.48 33.25
N GLU A 258 -24.76 23.23 33.14
CA GLU A 258 -25.94 22.77 33.87
C GLU A 258 -25.57 21.70 34.90
N LYS A 259 -25.60 22.15 36.17
CA LYS A 259 -25.62 21.32 37.36
C LYS A 259 -26.68 20.22 37.20
N SER A 260 -26.28 19.03 36.76
CA SER A 260 -26.94 17.83 37.27
C SER A 260 -26.47 17.70 38.71
N GLU A 261 -27.28 18.28 39.58
CA GLU A 261 -27.18 18.13 41.02
C GLU A 261 -26.96 16.65 41.36
N VAL A 262 -25.88 16.40 42.09
CA VAL A 262 -25.73 15.35 43.10
C VAL A 262 -26.73 14.20 42.96
N ASN A 263 -26.34 13.20 42.17
CA ASN A 263 -26.59 11.81 42.56
C ASN A 263 -25.23 11.12 42.53
N GLU A 264 -24.51 11.22 43.66
CA GLU A 264 -23.45 10.30 44.04
C GLU A 264 -24.05 8.91 44.32
N THR A 265 -24.70 8.34 43.31
CA THR A 265 -24.93 6.91 43.23
C THR A 265 -23.91 6.38 42.23
N ASP A 266 -23.25 5.28 42.55
CA ASP A 266 -22.31 4.50 41.71
C ASP A 266 -22.94 3.99 40.38
N GLU A 267 -23.97 4.66 39.87
CA GLU A 267 -24.71 4.28 38.68
C GLU A 267 -23.91 4.68 37.43
N LEU A 268 -23.54 3.67 36.65
CA LEU A 268 -22.87 3.83 35.37
C LEU A 268 -23.68 4.73 34.44
N LYS A 269 -23.02 5.74 33.84
CA LYS A 269 -23.65 6.64 32.87
C LYS A 269 -24.07 5.84 31.63
N GLU A 270 -25.35 5.84 31.31
CA GLU A 270 -25.93 5.17 30.13
C GLU A 270 -26.14 6.19 28.99
N PHE A 271 -25.67 5.88 27.78
CA PHE A 271 -25.87 6.68 26.57
C PHE A 271 -26.63 5.86 25.50
N SER A 272 -27.67 6.45 24.90
CA SER A 272 -28.44 5.79 23.82
C SER A 272 -27.82 6.04 22.44
N ILE A 273 -27.83 5.00 21.60
CA ILE A 273 -27.46 5.04 20.18
C ILE A 273 -28.61 4.40 19.40
N ASP A 274 -29.47 5.24 18.83
CA ASP A 274 -30.73 4.80 18.22
C ASP A 274 -30.61 4.49 16.72
N ASP A 275 -29.56 4.99 16.06
CA ASP A 275 -29.38 4.93 14.61
C ASP A 275 -28.38 3.85 14.16
N MET A 276 -28.15 2.84 15.00
CA MET A 276 -27.27 1.72 14.69
C MET A 276 -27.86 0.39 15.15
N GLU A 277 -27.72 -0.64 14.32
CA GLU A 277 -28.08 -2.00 14.71
C GLU A 277 -27.07 -2.55 15.73
N PRO A 278 -27.52 -3.31 16.75
CA PRO A 278 -26.63 -3.87 17.78
C PRO A 278 -25.47 -4.69 17.20
N LYS A 279 -25.72 -5.45 16.13
CA LYS A 279 -24.68 -6.24 15.44
C LYS A 279 -23.58 -5.37 14.81
N VAL A 280 -23.97 -4.26 14.19
CA VAL A 280 -23.03 -3.30 13.59
C VAL A 280 -22.21 -2.63 14.67
N PHE A 281 -22.87 -2.21 15.75
CA PHE A 281 -22.20 -1.61 16.90
C PHE A 281 -21.21 -2.57 17.56
N LYS A 282 -21.61 -3.84 17.75
CA LYS A 282 -20.73 -4.88 18.29
C LYS A 282 -19.47 -5.07 17.43
N ALA A 283 -19.60 -5.07 16.11
CA ALA A 283 -18.45 -5.15 15.19
C ALA A 283 -17.57 -3.89 15.24
N MET A 284 -18.18 -2.70 15.37
CA MET A 284 -17.44 -1.45 15.56
C MET A 284 -16.68 -1.46 16.90
N LEU A 285 -17.31 -1.93 17.98
CA LEU A 285 -16.71 -2.05 19.30
C LEU A 285 -15.55 -3.06 19.30
N HIS A 286 -15.72 -4.20 18.63
CA HIS A 286 -14.63 -5.15 18.39
C HIS A 286 -13.42 -4.47 17.75
N PHE A 287 -13.62 -3.69 16.69
CA PHE A 287 -12.53 -2.93 16.05
C PHE A 287 -11.90 -1.89 17.00
N ILE A 288 -12.69 -1.18 17.80
CA ILE A 288 -12.16 -0.15 18.70
C ILE A 288 -11.14 -0.74 19.68
N TYR A 289 -11.43 -1.93 20.23
CA TYR A 289 -10.56 -2.59 21.21
C TYR A 289 -9.47 -3.46 20.58
N ARG A 290 -9.74 -4.10 19.43
CA ARG A 290 -8.85 -5.12 18.84
C ARG A 290 -8.15 -4.68 17.55
N ASP A 291 -8.48 -3.50 17.01
CA ASP A 291 -7.98 -2.94 15.74
C ASP A 291 -8.13 -3.89 14.52
N THR A 292 -9.10 -4.80 14.57
CA THR A 292 -9.36 -5.85 13.58
C THR A 292 -10.84 -5.95 13.24
N LEU A 293 -11.14 -6.43 12.03
CA LEU A 293 -12.50 -6.77 11.63
C LEU A 293 -12.91 -8.13 12.24
N VAL A 294 -14.23 -8.34 12.32
CA VAL A 294 -14.81 -9.67 12.57
C VAL A 294 -14.61 -10.58 11.33
N ASP A 295 -14.89 -11.86 11.48
CA ASP A 295 -14.68 -12.87 10.43
C ASP A 295 -15.42 -12.52 9.11
N ASP A 296 -14.82 -12.89 7.97
CA ASP A 296 -15.36 -12.62 6.63
C ASP A 296 -16.80 -13.19 6.46
N ASN A 297 -17.13 -14.30 7.11
CA ASN A 297 -18.48 -14.87 7.07
C ASN A 297 -19.52 -14.00 7.81
N GLU A 298 -19.12 -13.35 8.90
CA GLU A 298 -19.99 -12.41 9.61
C GLU A 298 -20.16 -11.10 8.83
N LEU A 299 -19.09 -10.60 8.20
CA LEU A 299 -19.12 -9.38 7.38
C LEU A 299 -20.04 -9.50 6.15
N GLY A 300 -20.09 -10.70 5.55
CA GLY A 300 -20.96 -11.01 4.40
C GLY A 300 -22.43 -11.28 4.76
N ALA A 301 -22.77 -11.40 6.04
CA ALA A 301 -24.14 -11.68 6.45
C ALA A 301 -25.08 -10.52 6.08
N SER A 302 -26.17 -10.84 5.37
CA SER A 302 -27.26 -9.91 5.05
C SER A 302 -28.50 -10.24 5.90
N SER A 303 -29.20 -9.21 6.37
CA SER A 303 -30.49 -9.34 7.09
C SER A 303 -31.68 -9.62 6.16
N SER A 304 -31.51 -9.47 4.84
CA SER A 304 -32.58 -9.55 3.82
C SER A 304 -32.04 -9.88 2.42
N ASP A 305 -32.94 -10.20 1.51
CA ASP A 305 -32.64 -10.65 0.13
C ASP A 305 -31.93 -9.55 -0.70
N GLY A 306 -30.64 -9.74 -0.98
CA GLY A 306 -29.95 -9.25 -2.19
C GLY A 306 -29.29 -7.87 -2.21
N SER A 307 -29.55 -6.94 -1.27
CA SER A 307 -28.98 -5.59 -1.34
C SER A 307 -27.60 -5.49 -0.67
N ILE A 308 -26.59 -5.00 -1.41
CA ILE A 308 -25.24 -4.77 -0.85
C ILE A 308 -25.25 -3.79 0.34
N PHE A 309 -26.21 -2.86 0.38
CA PHE A 309 -26.39 -1.89 1.46
C PHE A 309 -26.78 -2.54 2.78
N ASP A 310 -27.39 -3.72 2.75
CA ASP A 310 -27.89 -4.40 3.96
C ASP A 310 -26.83 -5.30 4.60
N THR A 311 -25.68 -5.48 3.95
CA THR A 311 -24.57 -6.28 4.47
C THR A 311 -23.95 -5.63 5.71
N LEU A 312 -23.46 -6.45 6.64
CA LEU A 312 -22.74 -5.96 7.82
C LEU A 312 -21.56 -5.06 7.42
N ALA A 313 -20.79 -5.44 6.39
CA ALA A 313 -19.67 -4.64 5.88
C ALA A 313 -20.09 -3.23 5.41
N ALA A 314 -21.20 -3.09 4.68
CA ALA A 314 -21.70 -1.80 4.23
C ALA A 314 -22.20 -0.93 5.39
N LYS A 315 -22.93 -1.52 6.34
CA LYS A 315 -23.39 -0.82 7.55
C LYS A 315 -22.22 -0.42 8.46
N LEU A 316 -21.19 -1.26 8.55
CA LEU A 316 -19.97 -0.98 9.30
C LEU A 316 -19.14 0.12 8.64
N LEU A 317 -19.12 0.18 7.30
CA LEU A 317 -18.52 1.32 6.57
C LEU A 317 -19.22 2.63 6.91
N ALA A 318 -20.57 2.63 6.96
CA ALA A 318 -21.35 3.80 7.37
C ALA A 318 -21.04 4.22 8.82
N ALA A 319 -20.95 3.26 9.73
CA ALA A 319 -20.56 3.50 11.12
C ALA A 319 -19.14 4.07 11.23
N ALA A 320 -18.19 3.53 10.45
CA ALA A 320 -16.81 3.99 10.44
C ALA A 320 -16.67 5.46 10.01
N ASP A 321 -17.43 5.89 9.00
CA ASP A 321 -17.46 7.30 8.59
C ASP A 321 -18.11 8.17 9.67
N LYS A 322 -19.27 7.75 10.21
CA LYS A 322 -19.99 8.49 11.27
C LYS A 322 -19.14 8.71 12.52
N TYR A 323 -18.49 7.66 13.03
CA TYR A 323 -17.68 7.71 14.25
C TYR A 323 -16.22 8.11 13.99
N HIS A 324 -15.89 8.54 12.77
CA HIS A 324 -14.55 8.98 12.37
C HIS A 324 -13.47 7.95 12.73
N LEU A 325 -13.60 6.76 12.16
CA LEU A 325 -12.67 5.63 12.31
C LEU A 325 -11.98 5.34 10.96
N PRO A 326 -10.95 6.12 10.55
CA PRO A 326 -10.40 6.06 9.19
C PRO A 326 -9.84 4.68 8.82
N ARG A 327 -9.19 4.01 9.79
CA ARG A 327 -8.62 2.68 9.58
C ARG A 327 -9.70 1.61 9.42
N LEU A 328 -10.78 1.67 10.21
CA LEU A 328 -11.93 0.78 10.03
C LEU A 328 -12.57 0.99 8.66
N ARG A 329 -12.71 2.26 8.24
CA ARG A 329 -13.23 2.59 6.91
C ARG A 329 -12.41 1.92 5.81
N LEU A 330 -11.07 2.05 5.85
CA LEU A 330 -10.18 1.39 4.90
C LEU A 330 -10.25 -0.14 4.94
N LEU A 331 -10.42 -0.74 6.12
CA LEU A 331 -10.60 -2.20 6.24
C LEU A 331 -11.92 -2.63 5.57
N CYS A 332 -13.01 -1.90 5.78
CA CYS A 332 -14.29 -2.14 5.09
C CYS A 332 -14.16 -1.94 3.57
N GLU A 333 -13.48 -0.88 3.13
CA GLU A 333 -13.19 -0.61 1.71
C GLU A 333 -12.43 -1.77 1.06
N SER A 334 -11.38 -2.27 1.73
CA SER A 334 -10.60 -3.42 1.26
C SER A 334 -11.43 -4.69 1.15
N TYR A 335 -12.29 -4.96 2.14
CA TYR A 335 -13.19 -6.12 2.13
C TYR A 335 -14.20 -6.03 0.97
N LEU A 336 -14.90 -4.90 0.85
CA LEU A 336 -15.90 -4.67 -0.20
C LEU A 336 -15.30 -4.72 -1.61
N CYS A 337 -14.04 -4.28 -1.75
CA CYS A 337 -13.30 -4.33 -3.02
C CYS A 337 -13.17 -5.76 -3.57
N LYS A 338 -13.05 -6.78 -2.71
CA LYS A 338 -12.97 -8.20 -3.11
C LYS A 338 -14.22 -8.67 -3.86
N GLY A 339 -15.38 -8.06 -3.58
CA GLY A 339 -16.69 -8.43 -4.15
C GLY A 339 -17.12 -7.61 -5.37
N ILE A 340 -16.23 -6.78 -5.93
CA ILE A 340 -16.54 -5.97 -7.11
C ILE A 340 -16.70 -6.87 -8.34
N SER A 341 -17.83 -6.72 -8.99
CA SER A 341 -18.19 -7.39 -10.25
C SER A 341 -19.00 -6.44 -11.11
N VAL A 342 -19.25 -6.81 -12.37
CA VAL A 342 -20.14 -6.03 -13.26
C VAL A 342 -21.51 -5.79 -12.62
N ALA A 343 -22.06 -6.79 -11.93
CA ALA A 343 -23.39 -6.70 -11.30
C ALA A 343 -23.40 -5.81 -10.05
N SER A 344 -22.31 -5.78 -9.28
CA SER A 344 -22.24 -5.09 -7.98
C SER A 344 -21.57 -3.72 -8.00
N VAL A 345 -20.74 -3.42 -9.01
CA VAL A 345 -19.86 -2.22 -9.01
C VAL A 345 -20.64 -0.91 -8.90
N ALA A 346 -21.80 -0.80 -9.55
CA ALA A 346 -22.59 0.43 -9.54
C ALA A 346 -23.17 0.74 -8.15
N SER A 347 -23.73 -0.26 -7.47
CA SER A 347 -24.23 -0.13 -6.11
C SER A 347 -23.09 0.07 -5.10
N THR A 348 -21.95 -0.60 -5.31
CA THR A 348 -20.74 -0.42 -4.49
C THR A 348 -20.17 0.99 -4.62
N LEU A 349 -20.17 1.55 -5.84
CA LEU A 349 -19.74 2.92 -6.11
C LEU A 349 -20.62 3.95 -5.39
N ALA A 350 -21.95 3.76 -5.44
CA ALA A 350 -22.89 4.62 -4.71
C ALA A 350 -22.67 4.57 -3.20
N LEU A 351 -22.45 3.36 -2.65
CA LEU A 351 -22.13 3.15 -1.25
C LEU A 351 -20.81 3.86 -0.86
N ALA A 352 -19.77 3.70 -1.69
CA ALA A 352 -18.46 4.29 -1.44
C ALA A 352 -18.51 5.83 -1.42
N ASP A 353 -19.22 6.43 -2.37
CA ASP A 353 -19.43 7.88 -2.42
C ASP A 353 -20.19 8.40 -1.19
N ARG A 354 -21.29 7.72 -0.83
CA ARG A 354 -22.14 8.09 0.31
C ARG A 354 -21.37 8.14 1.64
N HIS A 355 -20.41 7.25 1.83
CA HIS A 355 -19.65 7.10 3.07
C HIS A 355 -18.19 7.55 2.97
N ARG A 356 -17.87 8.39 1.96
CA ARG A 356 -16.54 9.00 1.77
C ARG A 356 -15.40 7.97 1.75
N ALA A 357 -15.69 6.80 1.19
CA ALA A 357 -14.76 5.69 0.99
C ALA A 357 -14.00 5.90 -0.32
N MET A 358 -12.97 6.74 -0.25
CA MET A 358 -12.29 7.29 -1.43
C MET A 358 -11.51 6.24 -2.23
N GLU A 359 -10.88 5.27 -1.57
CA GLU A 359 -10.09 4.23 -2.24
C GLU A 359 -11.02 3.26 -2.97
N LEU A 360 -12.09 2.82 -2.29
CA LEU A 360 -13.12 1.97 -2.91
C LEU A 360 -13.82 2.70 -4.07
N LYS A 361 -14.13 3.99 -3.91
CA LYS A 361 -14.72 4.81 -4.98
C LYS A 361 -13.80 4.86 -6.20
N ALA A 362 -12.51 5.12 -6.01
CA ALA A 362 -11.53 5.17 -7.10
C ALA A 362 -11.44 3.84 -7.86
N VAL A 363 -11.38 2.71 -7.14
CA VAL A 363 -11.38 1.37 -7.75
C VAL A 363 -12.68 1.12 -8.53
N CYS A 364 -13.83 1.46 -7.95
CA CYS A 364 -15.12 1.28 -8.60
C CYS A 364 -15.27 2.14 -9.88
N LEU A 365 -14.79 3.38 -9.87
CA LEU A 365 -14.77 4.25 -11.05
C LEU A 365 -13.94 3.65 -12.18
N LYS A 366 -12.72 3.19 -11.85
CA LYS A 366 -11.82 2.56 -12.82
C LYS A 366 -12.42 1.29 -13.42
N PHE A 367 -12.92 0.38 -12.58
CA PHE A 367 -13.57 -0.85 -13.03
C PHE A 367 -14.81 -0.56 -13.89
N SER A 368 -15.61 0.43 -13.50
CA SER A 368 -16.78 0.87 -14.26
C SER A 368 -16.39 1.43 -15.63
N ALA A 369 -15.30 2.20 -15.71
CA ALA A 369 -14.80 2.73 -16.98
C ALA A 369 -14.33 1.61 -17.92
N GLU A 370 -13.61 0.61 -17.40
CA GLU A 370 -13.13 -0.55 -18.16
C GLU A 370 -14.26 -1.46 -18.66
N ASN A 371 -15.38 -1.53 -17.93
CA ASN A 371 -16.52 -2.43 -18.20
C ASN A 371 -17.83 -1.70 -18.53
N LEU A 372 -17.75 -0.43 -18.95
CA LEU A 372 -18.89 0.51 -19.00
C LEU A 372 -20.13 -0.07 -19.69
N SER A 373 -19.94 -0.67 -20.87
CA SER A 373 -21.06 -1.19 -21.67
C SER A 373 -21.86 -2.29 -20.97
N ALA A 374 -21.22 -3.10 -20.13
CA ALA A 374 -21.87 -4.15 -19.36
C ALA A 374 -22.53 -3.57 -18.10
N VAL A 375 -21.83 -2.67 -17.41
CA VAL A 375 -22.33 -1.98 -16.20
C VAL A 375 -23.60 -1.19 -16.50
N MET A 376 -23.67 -0.48 -17.63
CA MET A 376 -24.85 0.29 -18.05
C MET A 376 -26.14 -0.52 -18.20
N ARG A 377 -26.04 -1.85 -18.31
CA ARG A 377 -27.20 -2.76 -18.43
C ARG A 377 -27.67 -3.33 -17.10
N THR A 378 -27.02 -2.96 -15.99
CA THR A 378 -27.34 -3.49 -14.65
C THR A 378 -28.35 -2.61 -13.92
N ASP A 379 -29.15 -3.23 -13.06
CA ASP A 379 -30.09 -2.51 -12.19
C ASP A 379 -29.37 -1.54 -11.25
N GLY A 380 -28.14 -1.88 -10.82
CA GLY A 380 -27.30 -0.98 -10.03
C GLY A 380 -26.94 0.32 -10.76
N PHE A 381 -26.76 0.27 -12.08
CA PHE A 381 -26.51 1.50 -12.86
C PHE A 381 -27.77 2.33 -13.07
N ILE A 382 -28.95 1.69 -13.16
CA ILE A 382 -30.23 2.39 -13.12
C ILE A 382 -30.38 3.13 -11.80
N TYR A 383 -30.06 2.49 -10.68
CA TYR A 383 -30.05 3.13 -9.36
C TYR A 383 -29.10 4.34 -9.31
N LEU A 384 -27.87 4.22 -9.82
CA LEU A 384 -26.93 5.35 -9.91
C LEU A 384 -27.51 6.51 -10.72
N LYS A 385 -28.21 6.20 -11.81
CA LYS A 385 -28.81 7.23 -12.66
C LYS A 385 -29.86 8.05 -11.93
N ASP A 386 -30.68 7.38 -11.13
CA ASP A 386 -31.80 8.00 -10.45
C ASP A 386 -31.39 8.68 -9.13
N ASN A 387 -30.35 8.19 -8.45
CA ASN A 387 -29.97 8.65 -7.10
C ASN A 387 -28.64 9.41 -7.02
N CYS A 388 -27.70 9.18 -7.97
CA CYS A 388 -26.34 9.73 -7.91
C CYS A 388 -25.84 10.22 -9.29
N PRO A 389 -26.49 11.22 -9.91
CA PRO A 389 -26.16 11.66 -11.27
C PRO A 389 -24.75 12.24 -11.43
N SER A 390 -24.15 12.78 -10.36
CA SER A 390 -22.76 13.23 -10.34
C SER A 390 -21.77 12.10 -10.65
N LEU A 391 -22.03 10.89 -10.14
CA LEU A 391 -21.16 9.73 -10.33
C LEU A 391 -21.10 9.28 -11.79
N GLN A 392 -22.16 9.49 -12.57
CA GLN A 392 -22.12 9.24 -14.02
C GLN A 392 -21.10 10.14 -14.72
N SER A 393 -21.04 11.42 -14.31
CA SER A 393 -20.06 12.36 -14.85
C SER A 393 -18.64 11.97 -14.45
N GLU A 394 -18.43 11.50 -13.22
CA GLU A 394 -17.13 10.99 -12.76
C GLU A 394 -16.70 9.72 -13.50
N ILE A 395 -17.61 8.78 -13.75
CA ILE A 395 -17.34 7.60 -14.59
C ILE A 395 -16.91 8.05 -15.99
N LEU A 396 -17.65 9.00 -16.59
CA LEU A 396 -17.32 9.50 -17.93
C LEU A 396 -15.95 10.20 -17.97
N LYS A 397 -15.64 11.03 -16.96
CA LYS A 397 -14.31 11.65 -16.82
C LYS A 397 -13.20 10.60 -16.71
N THR A 398 -13.45 9.53 -15.96
CA THR A 398 -12.51 8.41 -15.81
C THR A 398 -12.30 7.69 -17.14
N VAL A 399 -13.36 7.48 -17.93
CA VAL A 399 -13.28 6.91 -19.29
C VAL A 399 -12.48 7.79 -20.25
N THR A 400 -12.64 9.11 -20.17
CA THR A 400 -11.91 10.05 -21.04
C THR A 400 -10.47 10.31 -20.57
N GLY A 401 -10.05 9.77 -19.42
CA GLY A 401 -8.75 10.04 -18.82
C GLY A 401 -8.60 11.49 -18.34
N CYS A 402 -9.71 12.20 -18.11
CA CYS A 402 -9.70 13.55 -17.57
C CYS A 402 -9.59 13.46 -16.04
N GLU A 403 -8.37 13.41 -15.52
CA GLU A 403 -8.13 13.60 -14.09
C GLU A 403 -8.37 15.08 -13.75
N ASP A 404 -9.33 15.35 -12.87
CA ASP A 404 -9.53 16.68 -12.30
C ASP A 404 -8.30 17.02 -11.44
N GLN A 405 -7.39 17.85 -11.94
CA GLN A 405 -6.47 18.58 -11.09
C GLN A 405 -7.29 19.57 -10.25
N CYS A 406 -7.67 19.17 -9.03
CA CYS A 406 -8.22 20.11 -8.07
C CYS A 406 -7.15 20.57 -7.06
N SER A 407 -6.97 21.88 -7.06
CA SER A 407 -6.28 22.78 -6.11
C SER A 407 -4.74 22.75 -6.04
N SER A 408 -4.11 23.50 -6.95
CA SER A 408 -3.33 24.67 -6.50
C SER A 408 -3.47 25.82 -7.50
N ILE A 409 -3.76 27.00 -6.97
CA ILE A 409 -3.86 28.25 -7.72
C ILE A 409 -2.50 28.57 -8.34
N GLY A 410 -2.41 28.54 -9.67
CA GLY A 410 -1.21 28.96 -10.40
C GLY A 410 -1.43 28.89 -11.90
N LYS A 411 -1.65 30.05 -12.52
CA LYS A 411 -1.79 30.20 -13.98
C LYS A 411 -0.67 29.49 -14.73
N SER A 412 -1.00 28.70 -15.74
CA SER A 412 -0.20 28.57 -16.95
C SER A 412 -1.07 28.10 -18.11
N GLN A 413 -1.25 29.01 -19.07
CA GLN A 413 -1.78 28.69 -20.40
C GLN A 413 -0.76 27.81 -21.14
N SER A 414 -1.22 26.82 -21.90
CA SER A 414 -0.54 26.49 -23.15
C SER A 414 -1.52 25.99 -24.20
N VAL A 415 -1.46 26.66 -25.34
CA VAL A 415 -2.15 26.43 -26.61
C VAL A 415 -1.47 25.31 -27.38
N CYS A 416 -2.27 24.40 -27.96
CA CYS A 416 -2.03 23.78 -29.28
C CYS A 416 -3.30 22.97 -29.60
N GLY A 417 -3.94 22.99 -30.76
CA GLY A 417 -3.66 23.61 -32.04
C GLY A 417 -4.78 23.14 -32.98
N GLN A 418 -5.33 24.05 -33.76
CA GLN A 418 -6.37 23.81 -34.75
C GLN A 418 -5.88 22.85 -35.86
N LEU A 419 -6.81 22.16 -36.53
CA LEU A 419 -7.05 22.18 -37.98
C LEU A 419 -7.93 20.98 -38.39
N SER A 420 -9.14 21.24 -38.86
CA SER A 420 -9.54 21.05 -40.27
C SER A 420 -11.05 21.23 -40.41
N ASP A 421 -11.46 22.33 -41.02
CA ASP A 421 -12.67 22.32 -41.84
C ASP A 421 -12.42 23.22 -43.06
N GLY A 422 -12.59 22.64 -44.24
CA GLY A 422 -12.20 23.22 -45.52
C GLY A 422 -13.25 22.90 -46.57
N GLY A 423 -14.39 23.56 -46.45
CA GLY A 423 -15.47 23.58 -47.44
C GLY A 423 -15.24 24.67 -48.49
N ASP A 424 -15.39 24.25 -49.73
CA ASP A 424 -15.15 24.93 -51.00
C ASP A 424 -16.03 26.17 -51.24
N SER A 425 -15.49 27.20 -51.91
CA SER A 425 -16.12 27.89 -53.06
C SER A 425 -15.37 29.17 -53.47
N SER A 426 -14.96 29.14 -54.73
CA SER A 426 -14.50 30.22 -55.60
C SER A 426 -15.36 31.50 -55.59
N VAL A 427 -14.75 32.69 -55.62
CA VAL A 427 -15.13 33.80 -56.53
C VAL A 427 -13.94 34.77 -56.70
N CYS A 428 -13.50 34.95 -57.95
CA CYS A 428 -12.55 35.97 -58.40
C CYS A 428 -13.08 37.41 -58.22
N ARG A 429 -12.25 38.30 -57.67
CA ARG A 429 -12.49 39.75 -57.67
C ARG A 429 -12.14 40.35 -59.04
N VAL A 430 -13.07 41.13 -59.60
CA VAL A 430 -12.79 42.17 -60.60
C VAL A 430 -13.26 43.53 -60.05
N ARG A 431 -12.34 44.50 -60.11
CA ARG A 431 -12.45 45.97 -59.90
C ARG A 431 -13.63 46.58 -60.73
N GLN A 432 -14.18 47.80 -60.55
CA GLN A 432 -13.82 49.05 -59.88
C GLN A 432 -15.00 50.05 -60.01
N ARG A 433 -14.89 51.19 -59.27
CA ARG A 433 -15.58 52.49 -59.38
C ARG A 433 -17.03 52.50 -58.84
N THR A 434 -17.43 53.42 -57.98
CA THR A 434 -16.99 54.82 -57.74
C THR A 434 -17.25 55.18 -56.29
#